data_AF-A0A378LS95-F1
#
_entry.id   AF-A0A378LS95-F1
#
_cell.length_a   1.000
_cell.length_b   1.000
_cell.length_c   1.000
_cell.angle_alpha   90.00
_cell.angle_beta   90.00
_cell.angle_gamma   90.00
#
_symmetry.space_group_name_H-M   'P 1'
#
loop_
_entity.id
_entity.type
_entity.pdbx_description
1 polymer ?
#
loop_
_entity_poly.entity_id
_entity_poly.type
_entity_poly.pdbx_seq_one_letter_code
_entity_poly.pdbx_strand_id
1 'polypeptide(L)'
;MIIRLITYAIMLIFTLPVCAESHHPQEFLQSISGSKNEGEQIYNHFCVNCHATKPLITIGAPRIGEEGDWKIRLKQGMQTLFEHTNEGINAMPPRGGCFECTDEQLMSAIQFMLPKQPKK
;
A
#
# COMPACT_ATOMS: atom_id res chain seq x y z
N MET A 1 -43.33 19.87 -27.71
CA MET A 1 -41.97 19.99 -28.29
C MET A 1 -40.90 20.36 -27.28
N ILE A 2 -41.18 21.22 -26.29
CA ILE A 2 -40.22 21.69 -25.28
C ILE A 2 -39.76 20.58 -24.30
N ILE A 3 -40.65 19.63 -23.97
CA ILE A 3 -40.35 18.55 -22.99
C ILE A 3 -39.40 17.48 -23.56
N ARG A 4 -39.41 17.24 -24.87
CA ARG A 4 -38.48 16.29 -25.52
C ARG A 4 -37.05 16.84 -25.64
N LEU A 5 -36.88 18.15 -25.72
CA LEU A 5 -35.56 18.81 -25.74
C LEU A 5 -34.84 18.69 -24.38
N ILE A 6 -35.59 18.69 -23.28
CA ILE A 6 -35.06 18.56 -21.93
C ILE A 6 -34.55 17.13 -21.67
N THR A 7 -35.23 16.10 -22.19
CA THR A 7 -34.76 14.71 -22.05
C THR A 7 -33.45 14.44 -22.81
N TYR A 8 -33.20 15.12 -23.93
CA TYR A 8 -31.92 15.00 -24.66
C TYR A 8 -30.78 15.76 -24.00
N ALA A 9 -31.08 16.86 -23.29
CA ALA A 9 -30.08 17.64 -22.56
C ALA A 9 -29.51 16.89 -21.32
N ILE A 10 -30.29 15.99 -20.71
CA ILE A 10 -29.87 15.22 -19.53
C ILE A 10 -28.99 14.01 -19.90
N MET A 11 -29.16 13.43 -21.10
CA MET A 11 -28.33 12.31 -21.56
C MET A 11 -26.94 12.72 -22.08
N LEU A 12 -26.68 14.01 -22.30
CA LEU A 12 -25.40 14.51 -22.82
C LEU A 12 -24.34 14.77 -21.72
N ILE A 13 -24.65 14.53 -20.45
CA ILE A 13 -23.75 14.77 -19.32
C ILE A 13 -22.90 13.53 -18.96
N PHE A 14 -23.18 12.35 -19.54
CA PHE A 14 -22.53 11.08 -19.17
C PHE A 14 -21.28 10.70 -19.98
N THR A 15 -20.73 11.58 -20.81
CA THR A 15 -19.54 11.28 -21.65
C THR A 15 -18.28 12.05 -21.25
N LEU A 16 -18.20 12.56 -20.01
CA LEU A 16 -16.90 12.95 -19.50
C LEU A 16 -16.08 11.67 -19.27
N PRO A 17 -14.85 11.59 -19.79
CA PRO A 17 -13.97 10.50 -19.39
C PRO A 17 -13.78 10.67 -17.89
N VAL A 18 -14.36 9.76 -17.11
CA VAL A 18 -13.91 9.51 -15.76
C VAL A 18 -12.47 9.05 -15.95
N CYS A 19 -11.51 9.96 -15.78
CA CYS A 19 -10.12 9.57 -15.62
C CYS A 19 -10.13 8.58 -14.45
N ALA A 20 -9.95 7.30 -14.78
CA ALA A 20 -9.78 6.27 -13.79
C ALA A 20 -8.41 6.50 -13.14
N GLU A 21 -8.36 7.41 -12.17
CA GLU A 21 -7.19 7.73 -11.33
C GLU A 21 -6.69 6.51 -10.52
N SER A 22 -7.30 5.33 -10.68
CA SER A 22 -7.22 4.23 -9.73
C SER A 22 -6.34 3.04 -10.15
N HIS A 23 -5.62 3.07 -11.28
CA HIS A 23 -4.88 1.87 -11.74
C HIS A 23 -3.50 2.13 -12.36
N HIS A 24 -2.74 3.14 -11.92
CA HIS A 24 -1.35 3.34 -12.37
C HIS A 24 -0.31 3.13 -11.24
N PRO A 25 -0.30 1.96 -10.56
CA PRO A 25 0.68 1.70 -9.51
C PRO A 25 2.13 1.79 -10.03
N GLN A 26 2.39 1.42 -11.29
CA GLN A 26 3.73 1.57 -11.90
C GLN A 26 4.17 3.04 -12.03
N GLU A 27 3.29 3.96 -12.41
CA GLU A 27 3.65 5.37 -12.54
C GLU A 27 3.95 5.98 -11.16
N PHE A 28 3.14 5.63 -10.16
CA PHE A 28 3.41 6.00 -8.77
C PHE A 28 4.78 5.48 -8.32
N LEU A 29 5.04 4.17 -8.47
CA LEU A 29 6.30 3.54 -8.07
C LEU A 29 7.51 4.13 -8.80
N GLN A 30 7.37 4.46 -10.09
CA GLN A 30 8.41 5.12 -10.87
C GLN A 30 8.67 6.54 -10.38
N SER A 31 7.63 7.28 -9.99
CA SER A 31 7.75 8.68 -9.53
C SER A 31 8.46 8.80 -8.18
N ILE A 32 8.38 7.77 -7.33
CA ILE A 32 9.02 7.73 -6.02
C ILE A 32 10.36 7.00 -6.02
N SER A 33 10.75 6.40 -7.15
CA SER A 33 11.90 5.50 -7.22
C SER A 33 13.20 6.20 -6.84
N GLY A 34 13.94 5.62 -5.89
CA GLY A 34 15.20 6.17 -5.38
C GLY A 34 15.06 7.40 -4.47
N SER A 35 13.84 7.80 -4.12
CA SER A 35 13.61 8.86 -3.14
C SER A 35 13.97 8.40 -1.71
N LYS A 36 14.40 9.35 -0.86
CA LYS A 36 14.78 9.04 0.54
C LYS A 36 13.64 8.44 1.37
N ASN A 37 12.40 8.73 1.00
CA ASN A 37 11.18 8.28 1.68
C ASN A 37 10.39 7.26 0.83
N GLU A 38 11.03 6.59 -0.12
CA GLU A 38 10.36 5.60 -1.00
C GLU A 38 9.58 4.54 -0.19
N GLY A 39 10.21 3.91 0.80
CA GLY A 39 9.55 2.90 1.65
C GLY A 39 8.36 3.43 2.45
N GLU A 40 8.43 4.68 2.92
CA GLU A 40 7.31 5.36 3.59
C GLU A 40 6.14 5.58 2.62
N GLN A 41 6.43 6.01 1.40
CA GLN A 41 5.41 6.25 0.38
C GLN A 41 4.71 4.95 -0.03
N ILE A 42 5.47 3.86 -0.21
CA ILE A 42 4.90 2.53 -0.50
C ILE A 42 4.05 2.04 0.68
N TYR A 43 4.54 2.17 1.91
CA TYR A 43 3.78 1.82 3.10
C TYR A 43 2.43 2.56 3.16
N ASN A 44 2.46 3.87 2.95
CA ASN A 44 1.26 4.71 2.97
C ASN A 44 0.27 4.36 1.86
N HIS A 45 0.76 3.90 0.71
CA HIS A 45 -0.10 3.56 -0.41
C HIS A 45 -0.72 2.16 -0.29
N PHE A 46 0.07 1.16 0.13
CA PHE A 46 -0.34 -0.25 0.06
C PHE A 46 -0.58 -0.90 1.44
N CYS A 47 0.25 -0.57 2.43
CA CYS A 47 0.33 -1.37 3.67
C CYS A 47 -0.50 -0.78 4.83
N VAL A 48 -0.69 0.54 4.84
CA VAL A 48 -1.22 1.32 5.98
C VAL A 48 -2.61 0.86 6.43
N ASN A 49 -3.45 0.39 5.52
CA ASN A 49 -4.83 -0.03 5.82
C ASN A 49 -4.90 -1.17 6.83
N CYS A 50 -3.87 -2.01 6.90
CA CYS A 50 -3.76 -3.12 7.85
C CYS A 50 -2.68 -2.88 8.92
N HIS A 51 -1.59 -2.19 8.58
CA HIS A 51 -0.40 -2.07 9.43
C HIS A 51 -0.27 -0.72 10.17
N ALA A 52 -1.22 0.20 10.04
CA ALA A 52 -1.23 1.42 10.86
C ALA A 52 -1.38 1.10 12.36
N THR A 53 -0.97 2.03 13.23
CA THR A 53 -1.29 1.97 14.66
C THR A 53 -2.80 1.87 14.90
N LYS A 54 -3.60 2.50 14.03
CA LYS A 54 -5.06 2.41 13.97
C LYS A 54 -5.47 2.03 12.54
N PRO A 55 -5.53 0.74 12.21
CA PRO A 55 -5.80 0.28 10.85
C PRO A 55 -7.29 0.37 10.52
N LEU A 56 -7.61 0.58 9.24
CA LEU A 56 -8.98 0.48 8.72
C LEU A 56 -9.47 -0.97 8.73
N ILE A 57 -8.54 -1.92 8.54
CA ILE A 57 -8.80 -3.36 8.51
C ILE A 57 -8.13 -3.99 9.73
N THR A 58 -8.93 -4.37 10.74
CA THR A 58 -8.42 -4.95 12.00
C THR A 58 -8.37 -6.47 11.91
N ILE A 59 -7.23 -7.00 11.45
CA ILE A 59 -7.00 -8.44 11.23
C ILE A 59 -5.80 -9.00 12.03
N GLY A 60 -5.30 -8.25 13.02
CA GLY A 60 -4.14 -8.65 13.82
C GLY A 60 -2.79 -8.55 13.09
N ALA A 61 -2.71 -7.73 12.05
CA ALA A 61 -1.45 -7.41 11.38
C ALA A 61 -0.50 -6.64 12.33
N PRO A 62 0.83 -6.87 12.28
CA PRO A 62 1.78 -6.17 13.13
C PRO A 62 1.78 -4.66 12.83
N ARG A 63 1.56 -3.84 13.86
CA ARG A 63 1.46 -2.40 13.70
C ARG A 63 2.83 -1.77 13.47
N ILE A 64 2.90 -0.75 12.63
CA ILE A 64 4.11 0.01 12.36
C ILE A 64 4.77 0.48 13.66
N GLY A 65 6.06 0.18 13.82
CA GLY A 65 6.87 0.60 14.96
C GLY A 65 6.54 -0.06 16.30
N GLU A 66 5.51 -0.92 16.38
CA GLU A 66 5.06 -1.51 17.64
C GLU A 66 5.97 -2.66 18.08
N GLU A 67 6.83 -2.41 19.07
CA GLU A 67 7.83 -3.38 19.52
C GLU A 67 7.23 -4.73 19.91
N GLY A 68 6.05 -4.73 20.56
CA GLY A 68 5.36 -5.95 20.97
C GLY A 68 5.01 -6.85 19.78
N ASP A 69 4.57 -6.24 18.67
CA ASP A 69 4.15 -6.96 17.47
C ASP A 69 5.37 -7.48 16.68
N TRP A 70 6.48 -6.73 16.68
CA TRP A 70 7.67 -7.02 15.88
C TRP A 70 8.71 -7.92 16.55
N LYS A 71 8.76 -7.98 17.88
CA LYS A 71 9.83 -8.69 18.62
C LYS A 71 10.02 -10.15 18.20
N ILE A 72 8.95 -10.92 18.04
CA ILE A 72 9.04 -12.34 17.65
C ILE A 72 9.32 -12.48 16.16
N ARG A 73 8.77 -11.57 15.34
CA ARG A 73 8.91 -11.56 13.88
C ARG A 73 10.35 -11.26 13.48
N LEU A 74 10.98 -10.26 14.10
CA LEU A 74 12.38 -9.90 13.87
C LEU A 74 13.36 -11.03 14.25
N LYS A 75 13.00 -11.94 15.16
CA LYS A 75 13.83 -13.12 15.48
C LYS A 75 13.92 -14.11 14.32
N GLN A 76 12.97 -14.09 13.38
CA GLN A 76 13.01 -14.92 12.17
C GLN A 76 14.01 -14.38 11.14
N GLY A 77 14.41 -13.11 11.27
CA GLY A 77 15.33 -12.44 10.36
C GLY A 77 14.62 -11.76 9.18
N MET A 78 15.34 -10.84 8.54
CA MET A 78 14.79 -10.02 7.44
C MET A 78 14.43 -10.83 6.20
N GLN A 79 15.15 -11.92 5.93
CA GLN A 79 14.87 -12.78 4.78
C GLN A 79 13.48 -13.43 4.91
N THR A 80 13.18 -14.04 6.06
CA THR A 80 11.86 -14.64 6.30
C THR A 80 10.74 -13.61 6.30
N LEU A 81 10.99 -12.40 6.80
CA LEU A 81 10.02 -11.29 6.69
C LEU A 81 9.72 -10.94 5.24
N PHE A 82 10.75 -10.89 4.40
CA PHE A 82 10.59 -10.63 2.98
C PHE A 82 9.85 -11.77 2.28
N GLU A 83 10.21 -13.03 2.54
CA GLU A 83 9.53 -14.21 1.96
C GLU A 83 8.03 -14.22 2.31
N HIS A 84 7.67 -14.06 3.59
CA HIS A 84 6.27 -13.95 4.00
C HIS A 84 5.54 -12.77 3.36
N THR A 85 6.24 -11.65 3.14
CA THR A 85 5.64 -10.48 2.48
C THR A 85 5.46 -10.72 0.99
N ASN A 86 6.45 -11.35 0.33
CA ASN A 86 6.45 -11.64 -1.09
C ASN A 86 5.37 -12.66 -1.45
N GLU A 87 5.30 -13.76 -0.72
CA GLU A 87 4.36 -14.87 -0.97
C GLU A 87 2.97 -14.61 -0.37
N GLY A 88 2.88 -13.74 0.64
CA GLY A 88 1.68 -13.56 1.44
C GLY A 88 1.59 -14.59 2.58
N ILE A 89 0.89 -14.23 3.64
CA ILE A 89 0.70 -15.10 4.81
C ILE A 89 -0.61 -14.76 5.52
N ASN A 90 -1.41 -15.78 5.83
CA ASN A 90 -2.74 -15.61 6.45
C ASN A 90 -3.62 -14.64 5.63
N ALA A 91 -4.02 -13.52 6.23
CA ALA A 91 -4.83 -12.48 5.59
C ALA A 91 -3.99 -11.41 4.85
N MET A 92 -2.65 -11.49 4.90
CA MET A 92 -1.77 -10.59 4.15
C MET A 92 -1.64 -11.12 2.71
N PRO A 93 -2.07 -10.34 1.68
CA PRO A 93 -1.94 -10.76 0.29
C PRO A 93 -0.47 -10.83 -0.15
N PRO A 94 -0.15 -11.56 -1.23
CA PRO A 94 1.18 -11.53 -1.82
C PRO A 94 1.66 -10.11 -2.11
N ARG A 95 2.94 -9.85 -1.86
CA ARG A 95 3.60 -8.55 -1.94
C ARG A 95 2.90 -7.42 -1.16
N GLY A 96 2.10 -7.76 -0.15
CA GLY A 96 1.29 -6.79 0.60
C GLY A 96 0.30 -5.99 -0.26
N GLY A 97 -0.05 -6.50 -1.45
CA GLY A 97 -0.88 -5.82 -2.44
C GLY A 97 -0.12 -4.94 -3.44
N CYS A 98 1.19 -4.74 -3.27
CA CYS A 98 2.03 -4.04 -4.25
C CYS A 98 2.64 -5.05 -5.25
N PHE A 99 1.82 -5.53 -6.18
CA PHE A 99 2.26 -6.55 -7.16
C PHE A 99 3.36 -6.04 -8.10
N GLU A 100 3.40 -4.72 -8.28
CA GLU A 100 4.31 -3.99 -9.17
C GLU A 100 5.60 -3.52 -8.50
N CYS A 101 5.68 -3.57 -7.16
CA CYS A 101 6.90 -3.18 -6.45
C CYS A 101 8.07 -4.03 -6.95
N THR A 102 9.27 -3.47 -7.07
CA THR A 102 10.49 -4.27 -7.10
C THR A 102 10.75 -4.88 -5.72
N ASP A 103 11.64 -5.88 -5.64
CA ASP A 103 12.00 -6.48 -4.35
C ASP A 103 12.68 -5.48 -3.41
N GLU A 104 13.46 -4.55 -3.97
CA GLU A 104 14.09 -3.44 -3.23
C GLU A 104 13.03 -2.47 -2.68
N GLN A 105 12.03 -2.11 -3.48
CA GLN A 105 10.90 -1.28 -3.07
C GLN A 105 10.10 -1.93 -1.95
N LEU A 106 9.80 -3.23 -2.09
CA LEU A 106 9.09 -3.99 -1.08
C LEU A 106 9.90 -4.09 0.22
N MET A 107 11.21 -4.34 0.12
CA MET A 107 12.12 -4.35 1.28
C MET A 107 12.17 -2.99 1.98
N SER A 108 12.23 -1.89 1.24
CA SER A 108 12.19 -0.52 1.80
C SER A 108 10.91 -0.26 2.59
N ALA A 109 9.76 -0.75 2.11
CA ALA A 109 8.48 -0.65 2.85
C ALA A 109 8.49 -1.49 4.14
N ILE A 110 9.00 -2.73 4.08
CA ILE A 110 9.16 -3.59 5.27
C ILE A 110 10.04 -2.89 6.31
N GLN A 111 11.19 -2.34 5.90
CA GLN A 111 12.11 -1.64 6.80
C GLN A 111 11.48 -0.42 7.45
N PHE A 112 10.68 0.36 6.70
CA PHE A 112 9.97 1.51 7.24
C PHE A 112 8.99 1.12 8.36
N MET A 113 8.39 -0.07 8.27
CA MET A 113 7.43 -0.56 9.28
C MET A 113 8.07 -0.98 10.60
N LEU A 114 9.38 -1.24 10.63
CA LEU A 114 10.05 -1.79 11.80
C LEU A 114 10.16 -0.75 12.93
N PRO A 115 10.22 -1.19 14.20
CA PRO A 115 10.58 -0.33 15.32
C PRO A 115 11.94 0.32 15.07
N LYS A 116 12.00 1.65 15.20
CA LYS A 116 13.27 2.38 15.09
C LYS A 116 14.18 1.91 16.21
N GLN A 117 15.34 1.36 15.83
CA GLN A 117 16.34 0.98 16.81
C GLN A 117 16.85 2.24 17.52
N PRO A 118 17.05 2.20 18.84
CA PRO A 118 17.75 3.29 19.52
C PRO A 118 19.13 3.43 18.89
N LYS A 119 19.45 4.63 18.40
CA LYS A 119 20.80 4.94 17.93
C LYS A 119 21.74 4.73 19.12
N LYS A 120 22.67 3.78 19.00
CA LYS A 120 23.79 3.64 19.93
C LYS A 120 24.73 4.84 19.79
#